data_AF-A0A936XFR5-F1
#
_entry.id   AF-A0A936XFR5-F1
#
_cell.length_a   1.000
_cell.length_b   1.000
_cell.length_c   1.000
_cell.angle_alpha   90.00
_cell.angle_beta   90.00
_cell.angle_gamma   90.00
#
_symmetry.space_group_name_H-M   'P 1'
#
loop_
_entity.id
_entity.type
_entity.pdbx_description
1 polymer ?
#
loop_
_entity_poly.entity_id
_entity_poly.type
_entity_poly.pdbx_seq_one_letter_code
_entity_poly.pdbx_strand_id
1 'polypeptide(L)'
;MEFEHTGPTEEFRIKTESNLKEWLKLPYTVTAHFAATRPATLERRPFAGIHPLYPSIGILNGMGTKGCSLAPYFANQLCRHPVYGEPITPEADVKRFTRVLSRS
;
A
#
# COMPACT_ATOMS: atom_id res chain seq x y z
N MET A 1 14.50 0.14 -2.27
CA MET A 1 14.27 1.17 -3.29
C MET A 1 14.67 2.47 -2.63
N GLU A 2 15.90 2.91 -2.87
CA GLU A 2 16.38 4.18 -2.35
C GLU A 2 16.01 5.27 -3.34
N PHE A 3 15.42 6.36 -2.84
CA PHE A 3 15.12 7.55 -3.63
C PHE A 3 16.12 8.62 -3.20
N GLU A 4 16.74 9.31 -4.16
CA GLU A 4 17.60 10.45 -3.85
C GLU A 4 16.83 11.57 -3.11
N HIS A 5 15.54 11.70 -3.42
CA HIS A 5 14.64 12.65 -2.77
C HIS A 5 13.30 11.98 -2.41
N THR A 6 12.95 11.99 -1.13
CA THR A 6 11.66 11.46 -0.62
C THR A 6 10.59 12.54 -0.45
N GLY A 7 10.98 13.80 -0.57
CA GLY A 7 10.11 14.97 -0.49
C GLY A 7 9.54 15.38 -1.86
N PRO A 8 8.57 16.32 -1.86
CA PRO A 8 8.07 16.92 -3.09
C PRO A 8 9.19 17.64 -3.85
N THR A 9 9.29 17.42 -5.16
CA THR A 9 10.30 18.06 -6.03
C THR A 9 9.69 19.12 -6.92
N GLU A 10 10.44 20.19 -7.20
CA GLU A 10 9.97 21.26 -8.07
C GLU A 10 9.72 20.76 -9.51
N GLU A 11 10.55 19.85 -9.99
CA GLU A 11 10.36 19.21 -11.30
C GLU A 11 9.00 18.50 -11.41
N PHE A 12 8.60 17.74 -10.38
CA PHE A 12 7.31 17.06 -10.37
C PHE A 12 6.14 18.05 -10.31
N ARG A 13 6.32 19.16 -9.58
CA ARG A 13 5.32 20.23 -9.50
C ARG A 13 5.08 20.87 -10.88
N ILE A 14 6.14 21.36 -11.53
CA ILE A 14 6.06 22.02 -12.85
C ILE A 14 5.41 21.11 -13.88
N LYS A 15 5.81 19.83 -13.91
CA LYS A 15 5.24 18.83 -14.83
C LYS A 15 3.74 18.62 -14.59
N THR A 16 3.34 18.47 -13.32
CA THR A 16 1.95 18.23 -12.94
C THR A 16 1.05 19.43 -13.24
N GLU A 17 1.51 20.65 -12.92
CA GLU A 17 0.78 21.88 -13.21
C GLU A 17 0.61 22.11 -14.72
N SER A 18 1.63 21.79 -15.52
CA SER A 18 1.56 21.87 -16.99
C SER A 18 0.49 20.92 -17.56
N ASN A 19 0.53 19.65 -17.14
CA ASN A 19 -0.49 18.66 -17.55
C ASN A 19 -1.90 19.07 -17.10
N LEU A 20 -2.04 19.61 -15.89
CA LEU A 20 -3.34 20.05 -15.36
C LEU A 20 -3.90 21.22 -16.18
N LYS A 21 -3.07 22.17 -16.62
CA LYS A 21 -3.48 23.31 -17.45
C LYS A 21 -4.01 22.89 -18.83
N GLU A 22 -3.55 21.76 -19.37
CA GLU A 22 -4.08 21.22 -20.62
C GLU A 22 -5.54 20.76 -20.48
N TRP A 23 -5.92 20.26 -19.29
CA TRP A 23 -7.24 19.67 -19.06
C TRP A 23 -8.22 20.63 -18.37
N LEU A 24 -7.73 21.39 -17.39
CA LEU A 24 -8.54 22.27 -16.55
C LEU A 24 -8.43 23.71 -17.05
N LYS A 25 -9.51 24.20 -17.68
CA LYS A 25 -9.61 25.57 -18.22
C LYS A 25 -10.02 26.63 -17.17
N LEU A 26 -10.36 26.21 -15.96
CA LEU A 26 -10.77 27.09 -14.87
C LEU A 26 -9.54 27.56 -14.08
N PRO A 27 -9.57 28.79 -13.52
CA PRO A 27 -8.52 29.25 -12.62
C PRO A 27 -8.46 28.35 -11.38
N TYR A 28 -7.25 28.04 -10.92
CA TYR A 28 -7.01 27.24 -9.72
C TYR A 28 -5.82 27.81 -8.93
N THR A 29 -5.71 27.39 -7.67
CA THR A 29 -4.58 27.71 -6.80
C THR A 29 -4.10 26.42 -6.14
N VAL A 30 -2.80 26.17 -6.20
CA VAL A 30 -2.18 25.04 -5.50
C VAL A 30 -2.05 25.38 -4.02
N THR A 31 -2.75 24.65 -3.17
CA THR A 31 -2.76 24.88 -1.71
C THR A 31 -1.65 24.14 -0.98
N ALA A 32 -1.22 22.99 -1.49
CA ALA A 32 -0.15 22.19 -0.90
C ALA A 32 0.47 21.22 -1.91
N HIS A 33 1.68 20.75 -1.62
CA HIS A 33 2.40 19.73 -2.38
C HIS A 33 3.05 18.73 -1.41
N PHE A 34 2.64 17.46 -1.49
CA PHE A 34 3.09 16.41 -0.58
C PHE A 34 3.71 15.23 -1.35
N ALA A 35 4.62 14.54 -0.69
CA ALA A 35 5.18 13.27 -1.15
C ALA A 35 5.14 12.25 -0.01
N ALA A 36 5.02 10.97 -0.38
CA ALA A 36 5.05 9.86 0.56
C ALA A 36 5.57 8.60 -0.14
N THR A 37 6.31 7.79 0.60
CA THR A 37 6.73 6.47 0.14
C THR A 37 5.55 5.51 0.20
N ARG A 38 5.38 4.70 -0.86
CA ARG A 38 4.29 3.73 -0.93
C ARG A 38 4.83 2.36 -0.53
N PRO A 39 4.28 1.71 0.51
CA PRO A 39 4.62 0.34 0.81
C PRO A 39 4.01 -0.56 -0.27
N ALA A 40 4.80 -0.86 -1.30
CA ALA A 40 4.43 -1.69 -2.43
C ALA A 40 5.27 -2.95 -2.45
N THR A 41 4.67 -4.05 -2.87
CA THR A 41 5.34 -5.33 -3.04
C THR A 41 5.79 -5.51 -4.49
N LEU A 42 6.81 -6.32 -4.73
CA LEU A 42 7.28 -6.63 -6.10
C LEU A 42 6.16 -7.21 -6.97
N GLU A 43 5.32 -8.06 -6.37
CA GLU A 43 4.20 -8.70 -7.06
C GLU A 43 2.95 -7.81 -7.16
N ARG A 44 2.99 -6.58 -6.63
CA ARG A 44 1.83 -5.67 -6.54
C ARG A 44 0.61 -6.31 -5.88
N ARG A 45 0.85 -7.28 -4.99
CA ARG A 45 -0.15 -7.93 -4.15
C ARG A 45 0.12 -7.57 -2.68
N PRO A 46 -0.90 -7.18 -1.91
CA PRO A 46 -0.71 -6.85 -0.50
C PRO A 46 -0.33 -8.09 0.31
N PHE A 47 0.05 -7.85 1.56
CA PHE A 47 0.27 -8.85 2.59
C PHE A 47 -0.84 -8.71 3.63
N ALA A 48 -1.63 -9.76 3.81
CA ALA A 48 -2.67 -9.86 4.81
C ALA A 48 -2.63 -11.27 5.41
N GLY A 49 -2.57 -11.40 6.73
CA GLY A 49 -2.68 -12.68 7.41
C GLY A 49 -1.88 -12.79 8.69
N ILE A 50 -1.91 -13.97 9.30
CA ILE A 50 -1.26 -14.24 10.58
C ILE A 50 0.14 -14.79 10.36
N HIS A 51 1.08 -14.34 11.18
CA HIS A 51 2.46 -14.81 11.12
C HIS A 51 2.53 -16.32 11.40
N PRO A 52 3.20 -17.13 10.55
CA PRO A 52 3.15 -18.60 10.64
C PRO A 52 3.72 -19.18 11.94
N LEU A 53 4.70 -18.51 12.55
CA LEU A 53 5.29 -18.92 13.84
C LEU A 53 4.69 -18.20 15.06
N TYR A 54 3.96 -17.09 14.86
CA TYR A 54 3.49 -16.23 15.95
C TYR A 54 2.00 -15.93 15.75
N PRO A 55 1.09 -16.80 16.25
CA PRO A 55 -0.35 -16.68 16.00
C PRO A 55 -0.99 -15.39 16.50
N SER A 56 -0.34 -14.68 17.43
CA SER A 56 -0.77 -13.38 17.96
C SER A 56 -0.36 -12.19 17.10
N ILE A 57 0.40 -12.39 16.01
CA ILE A 57 0.90 -11.32 15.14
C ILE A 57 0.15 -11.33 13.81
N GLY A 58 -0.62 -10.26 13.56
CA GLY A 58 -1.25 -9.98 12.27
C GLY A 58 -0.38 -9.09 11.39
N ILE A 59 -0.31 -9.40 10.10
CA ILE A 59 0.40 -8.64 9.09
C ILE A 59 -0.63 -8.03 8.15
N LEU A 60 -0.57 -6.71 7.95
CA LEU A 60 -1.39 -5.97 7.00
C LEU A 60 -0.52 -4.88 6.35
N ASN A 61 -0.03 -5.11 5.14
CA ASN A 61 0.85 -4.15 4.44
C ASN A 61 0.83 -4.32 2.91
N GLY A 62 1.64 -3.55 2.18
CA GLY A 62 1.96 -3.82 0.78
C GLY A 62 0.91 -3.39 -0.24
N MET A 63 -0.05 -2.53 0.12
CA MET A 63 -1.18 -2.15 -0.75
C MET A 63 -0.80 -1.23 -1.93
N GLY A 64 0.40 -0.65 -1.93
CA GLY A 64 0.90 0.20 -3.02
C GLY A 64 -0.04 1.37 -3.34
N THR A 65 -0.34 1.58 -4.62
CA THR A 65 -1.17 2.71 -5.11
C THR A 65 -2.65 2.59 -4.76
N LYS A 66 -3.11 1.41 -4.34
CA LYS A 66 -4.51 1.14 -3.98
C LYS A 66 -4.70 1.05 -2.46
N GLY A 67 -3.82 1.67 -1.67
CA GLY A 67 -3.87 1.67 -0.20
C GLY A 67 -5.24 2.03 0.37
N CYS A 68 -5.80 3.16 -0.04
CA CYS A 68 -7.06 3.65 0.53
C CYS A 68 -8.26 2.72 0.28
N SER A 69 -8.30 2.04 -0.88
CA SER A 69 -9.41 1.13 -1.21
C SER A 69 -9.19 -0.29 -0.72
N LEU A 70 -7.95 -0.79 -0.73
CA LEU A 70 -7.63 -2.16 -0.32
C LEU A 70 -7.45 -2.31 1.20
N ALA A 71 -7.00 -1.26 1.90
CA ALA A 71 -6.76 -1.37 3.33
C ALA A 71 -8.02 -1.74 4.12
N PRO A 72 -9.20 -1.11 3.93
CA PRO A 72 -10.42 -1.52 4.64
C PRO A 72 -10.86 -2.94 4.29
N TYR A 73 -10.73 -3.32 3.01
CA TYR A 73 -11.10 -4.66 2.53
C TYR A 73 -10.26 -5.76 3.21
N PHE A 74 -8.93 -5.63 3.20
CA PHE A 74 -8.06 -6.63 3.80
C PHE A 74 -8.00 -6.55 5.32
N ALA A 75 -8.21 -5.38 5.92
CA ALA A 75 -8.38 -5.26 7.37
C ALA A 75 -9.60 -6.08 7.83
N ASN A 76 -10.71 -6.00 7.10
CA ASN A 76 -11.90 -6.79 7.40
C ASN A 76 -11.61 -8.30 7.33
N GLN A 77 -10.99 -8.77 6.23
CA GLN A 77 -10.59 -10.18 6.10
C GLN A 77 -9.64 -10.62 7.23
N LEU A 78 -8.63 -9.80 7.56
CA LEU A 78 -7.68 -10.11 8.62
C LEU A 78 -8.34 -10.22 9.99
N CYS A 79 -9.34 -9.38 10.29
CA CYS A 79 -10.10 -9.47 11.55
C CYS A 79 -11.02 -10.71 11.58
N ARG A 80 -11.64 -11.05 10.44
CA ARG A 80 -12.58 -12.18 10.37
C ARG A 80 -11.87 -13.54 10.38
N HIS A 81 -10.65 -13.61 9.86
CA HIS A 81 -9.87 -14.85 9.80
C HIS A 81 -9.65 -15.53 11.16
N PRO A 82 -9.08 -14.89 12.20
CA PRO A 82 -8.85 -15.53 13.49
C PRO A 82 -10.13 -15.73 14.32
N VAL A 83 -11.17 -14.90 14.10
CA VAL A 83 -12.41 -14.95 14.91
C VAL A 83 -13.39 -15.99 14.36
N TYR A 84 -13.54 -16.06 13.05
CA TYR A 84 -14.57 -16.87 12.38
C TYR A 84 -13.99 -17.96 11.47
N GLY A 85 -12.67 -18.04 11.31
CA GLY A 85 -12.02 -19.00 10.42
C GLY A 85 -12.16 -18.68 8.93
N GLU A 86 -12.59 -17.47 8.58
CA GLU A 86 -12.82 -17.10 7.17
C GLU A 86 -11.52 -16.98 6.38
N PRO A 87 -11.49 -17.39 5.11
CA PRO A 87 -10.26 -17.33 4.32
C PRO A 87 -9.85 -15.88 4.00
N ILE A 88 -8.55 -15.65 3.96
CA ILE A 88 -7.96 -14.46 3.33
C ILE A 88 -7.78 -14.76 1.85
N THR A 89 -7.95 -13.74 1.00
CA THR A 89 -7.70 -13.87 -0.44
C THR A 89 -6.29 -14.45 -0.67
N PRO A 90 -6.15 -15.59 -1.39
CA PRO A 90 -4.87 -16.30 -1.50
C PRO A 90 -3.72 -15.45 -2.00
N GLU A 91 -3.99 -14.54 -2.94
CA GLU A 91 -3.00 -13.62 -3.49
C GLU A 91 -2.56 -12.56 -2.50
N ALA A 92 -3.30 -12.30 -1.43
CA ALA A 92 -2.90 -11.41 -0.34
C ALA A 92 -2.33 -12.17 0.86
N ASP A 93 -2.56 -13.47 0.97
CA ASP A 93 -2.19 -14.26 2.14
C ASP A 93 -0.66 -14.29 2.33
N VAL A 94 -0.22 -13.91 3.54
CA VAL A 94 1.19 -13.95 3.93
C VAL A 94 1.79 -15.35 3.92
N LYS A 95 0.96 -16.40 3.89
CA LYS A 95 1.41 -17.80 3.71
C LYS A 95 2.25 -18.01 2.46
N ARG A 96 2.06 -17.18 1.41
CA ARG A 96 2.93 -17.13 0.22
C ARG A 96 4.41 -16.93 0.57
N PHE A 97 4.69 -16.34 1.73
CA PHE A 97 6.01 -16.01 2.23
C PHE A 97 6.39 -16.79 3.50
N THR A 98 5.73 -17.92 3.78
CA THR A 98 6.01 -18.75 4.97
C THR A 98 7.50 -19.06 5.11
N ARG A 99 8.19 -19.41 4.01
CA ARG A 99 9.64 -19.69 4.04
C ARG A 99 10.48 -18.51 4.55
N VAL A 100 10.07 -17.28 4.27
CA VAL A 100 10.78 -16.07 4.72
C VAL A 100 10.41 -15.75 6.16
N LEU A 101 9.12 -15.81 6.50
CA LEU A 101 8.60 -15.50 7.84
C LEU A 101 8.97 -16.55 8.90
N SER A 102 9.33 -17.76 8.47
CA SER A 102 9.76 -18.84 9.38
C SER A 102 11.28 -18.97 9.53
N ARG A 103 12.06 -18.00 9.04
CA ARG A 103 13.52 -17.98 9.26
C ARG A 103 13.82 -17.37 10.62
N SER A 104 14.49 -18.16 11.46
CA SER A 104 15.06 -17.75 12.75
C SER A 104 16.29 -16.85 12.57
#